data_AF-A0A1H0E9U6-F1
#
_entry.id   AF-A0A1H0E9U6-F1
#
_cell.length_a   1.000
_cell.length_b   1.000
_cell.length_c   1.000
_cell.angle_alpha   90.00
_cell.angle_beta   90.00
_cell.angle_gamma   90.00
#
_symmetry.space_group_name_H-M   'P 1'
#
loop_
_entity.id
_entity.type
_entity.pdbx_description
1 polymer ?
#
loop_
_entity_poly.entity_id
_entity_poly.type
_entity_poly.pdbx_seq_one_letter_code
_entity_poly.pdbx_strand_id
1 'polypeptide(L)'
;MAGFGVQSGDLTKTAGVYDAEGSQLVQMKASVVPGVGAGQVGRKFQGVAAQYKTFFDQFGTSLEKFGKEATGIATRLKDVAKTYESNEAQTSSQFKG
;
A
#
# COMPACT_ATOMS: atom_id res chain seq x y z
N MET A 1 12.17 -2.31 32.91
CA MET A 1 11.30 -1.64 31.93
C MET A 1 11.23 -2.52 30.69
N ALA A 2 10.17 -3.31 30.54
CA ALA A 2 9.94 -4.06 29.30
C ALA A 2 9.12 -3.16 28.38
N GLY A 3 9.79 -2.28 27.61
CA GLY A 3 9.18 -1.70 26.42
C GLY A 3 8.79 -2.82 25.47
N PHE A 4 7.79 -2.61 24.62
CA PHE A 4 7.14 -3.61 23.75
C PHE A 4 8.06 -4.35 22.74
N GLY A 5 9.39 -4.33 22.91
CA GLY A 5 10.38 -4.98 22.05
C GLY A 5 10.54 -4.32 20.68
N VAL A 6 9.70 -3.33 20.37
CA VAL A 6 9.64 -2.63 19.08
C VAL A 6 9.55 -1.13 19.36
N GLN A 7 10.47 -0.35 18.77
CA GLN A 7 10.51 1.11 18.93
C GLN A 7 9.47 1.78 18.03
N SER A 8 8.80 2.84 18.51
CA SER A 8 7.82 3.60 17.71
C SER A 8 8.43 4.18 16.43
N GLY A 9 9.71 4.55 16.47
CA GLY A 9 10.48 5.01 15.31
C GLY A 9 10.59 3.94 14.21
N ASP A 10 10.80 2.68 14.56
CA ASP A 10 10.89 1.58 13.60
C ASP A 10 9.54 1.27 12.94
N LEU A 11 8.45 1.36 13.71
CA LEU A 11 7.09 1.23 13.20
C LEU A 11 6.75 2.37 12.23
N THR A 12 7.13 3.60 12.58
CA THR A 12 6.90 4.78 11.73
C THR A 12 7.69 4.69 10.42
N LYS A 13 8.95 4.23 10.50
CA LYS A 13 9.78 4.00 9.30
C LYS A 13 9.18 2.93 8.41
N THR A 14 8.78 1.80 8.98
CA THR A 14 8.15 0.70 8.24
C THR A 14 6.82 1.14 7.62
N ALA A 15 6.01 1.92 8.36
CA ALA A 15 4.80 2.51 7.83
C ALA A 15 5.08 3.39 6.60
N GLY A 16 6.14 4.19 6.64
CA GLY A 16 6.56 5.01 5.49
C GLY A 16 6.88 4.19 4.24
N VAL A 17 7.51 3.01 4.40
CA VAL A 17 7.78 2.10 3.28
C VAL A 17 6.48 1.56 2.67
N TYR A 18 5.57 1.05 3.50
CA TYR A 18 4.27 0.54 3.04
C TYR A 18 3.42 1.63 2.35
N ASP A 19 3.49 2.86 2.84
CA ASP A 19 2.77 4.01 2.28
C ASP A 19 3.32 4.38 0.89
N ALA A 20 4.65 4.44 0.77
CA ALA A 20 5.34 4.76 -0.48
C ALA A 20 5.13 3.68 -1.54
N GLU A 21 5.39 2.42 -1.21
CA GLU A 21 5.22 1.29 -2.14
C GLU A 21 3.74 1.09 -2.51
N GLY A 22 2.83 1.19 -1.52
CA GLY A 22 1.40 1.11 -1.76
C GLY A 22 0.90 2.18 -2.72
N SER A 23 1.36 3.41 -2.55
CA SER A 23 1.04 4.53 -3.45
C SER A 23 1.60 4.31 -4.86
N GLN A 24 2.83 3.80 -4.98
CA GLN A 24 3.43 3.48 -6.27
C GLN A 24 2.62 2.39 -7.01
N LEU A 25 2.17 1.36 -6.31
CA LEU A 25 1.34 0.30 -6.88
C LEU A 25 0.01 0.84 -7.44
N VAL A 26 -0.65 1.74 -6.71
CA VAL A 26 -1.88 2.40 -7.18
C VAL A 26 -1.60 3.24 -8.43
N GLN A 27 -0.50 4.00 -8.46
CA GLN A 27 -0.13 4.82 -9.61
C GLN A 27 0.24 3.97 -10.84
N MET A 28 0.85 2.81 -10.63
CA MET A 28 1.31 1.92 -11.69
C MET A 28 0.15 1.41 -12.56
N LYS A 29 -1.06 1.28 -12.00
CA LYS A 29 -2.28 0.86 -12.73
C LYS A 29 -2.45 1.59 -14.06
N ALA A 30 -2.27 2.91 -14.09
CA ALA A 30 -2.45 3.71 -15.30
C ALA A 30 -1.41 3.40 -16.39
N SER A 31 -0.24 2.90 -16.00
CA SER A 31 0.85 2.54 -16.92
C SER A 31 0.74 1.11 -17.47
N VAL A 32 0.18 0.19 -16.68
CA VAL A 32 0.08 -1.23 -17.04
C VAL A 32 -1.25 -1.63 -17.66
N VAL A 33 -2.33 -0.87 -17.46
CA VAL A 33 -3.61 -1.11 -18.13
C VAL A 33 -3.60 -0.38 -19.47
N PRO A 34 -3.47 -1.10 -20.61
CA PRO A 34 -3.41 -0.45 -21.90
C PRO A 34 -4.77 0.18 -22.22
N GLY A 35 -4.76 1.44 -22.66
CA GLY A 35 -5.96 2.12 -23.17
C GLY A 35 -6.41 1.62 -24.55
N VAL A 36 -5.75 0.61 -25.12
CA VAL A 36 -5.99 0.16 -26.50
C VAL A 36 -7.17 -0.82 -26.59
N GLY A 37 -8.21 -0.42 -27.33
CA GLY A 37 -9.39 -1.25 -27.61
C GLY A 37 -9.25 -2.14 -28.86
N ALA A 38 -10.25 -2.99 -29.12
CA ALA A 38 -10.28 -3.89 -30.28
C ALA A 38 -10.16 -3.18 -31.65
N GLY A 39 -10.51 -1.90 -31.73
CA GLY A 39 -10.36 -1.05 -32.93
C GLY A 39 -8.97 -0.42 -33.10
N GLN A 40 -8.12 -0.49 -32.07
CA GLN A 40 -6.77 0.09 -32.06
C GLN A 40 -5.66 -0.96 -32.22
N VAL A 41 -6.02 -2.24 -32.17
CA VAL A 41 -5.11 -3.35 -32.48
C VAL A 41 -5.30 -3.80 -33.93
N GLY A 42 -4.20 -4.13 -34.62
CA GLY A 42 -4.26 -4.58 -36.02
C GLY A 42 -5.13 -5.83 -36.21
N ARG A 43 -5.68 -6.04 -37.41
CA ARG A 43 -6.63 -7.14 -37.74
C ARG A 43 -6.20 -8.53 -37.24
N LYS A 44 -4.89 -8.81 -37.20
CA LYS A 44 -4.33 -10.08 -36.72
C LYS A 44 -4.53 -10.32 -35.22
N PHE A 45 -4.69 -9.26 -34.43
CA PHE A 45 -4.83 -9.31 -32.97
C PHE A 45 -6.27 -9.10 -32.49
N GLN A 46 -7.21 -8.78 -33.39
CA GLN A 46 -8.61 -8.53 -33.03
C GLN A 46 -9.28 -9.70 -32.29
N GLY A 47 -8.98 -10.95 -32.70
CA GLY A 47 -9.54 -12.14 -32.07
C GLY A 47 -9.09 -12.36 -30.61
N VAL A 48 -7.95 -11.81 -30.20
CA VAL A 48 -7.41 -11.95 -28.84
C VAL A 48 -7.50 -10.65 -28.03
N ALA A 49 -7.85 -9.53 -28.67
CA ALA A 49 -7.85 -8.19 -28.09
C ALA A 49 -8.69 -8.10 -26.81
N ALA A 50 -9.90 -8.65 -26.83
CA ALA A 50 -10.81 -8.64 -25.70
C ALA A 50 -10.25 -9.42 -24.51
N GLN A 51 -9.65 -10.59 -24.77
CA GLN A 51 -9.06 -11.42 -23.72
C GLN A 51 -7.85 -10.74 -23.08
N TYR A 52 -6.96 -10.15 -23.88
CA TYR A 52 -5.85 -9.34 -23.37
C TYR A 52 -6.34 -8.16 -22.54
N LYS A 53 -7.35 -7.43 -23.00
CA LYS A 53 -7.94 -6.32 -22.25
C LYS A 53 -8.45 -6.78 -20.88
N THR A 54 -9.18 -7.89 -20.83
CA THR A 54 -9.67 -8.46 -19.57
C THR A 54 -8.53 -8.78 -18.60
N PHE A 55 -7.44 -9.38 -19.08
CA PHE A 55 -6.29 -9.67 -18.23
C PHE A 55 -5.66 -8.41 -17.66
N PHE A 56 -5.47 -7.38 -18.48
CA PHE A 56 -4.91 -6.12 -18.01
C PHE A 56 -5.85 -5.38 -17.04
N ASP A 57 -7.16 -5.39 -17.29
CA ASP A 57 -8.15 -4.81 -16.38
C ASP A 57 -8.14 -5.51 -15.01
N GLN A 58 -8.07 -6.85 -15.00
CA GLN A 58 -7.95 -7.66 -13.78
C GLN A 58 -6.64 -7.40 -13.03
N PHE A 59 -5.54 -7.29 -13.77
CA PHE A 59 -4.24 -6.96 -13.19
C PHE A 59 -4.24 -5.55 -12.58
N GLY A 60 -4.79 -4.57 -13.28
CA GLY A 60 -4.94 -3.20 -12.77
C GLY A 60 -5.82 -3.12 -11.52
N THR A 61 -6.87 -3.94 -11.45
CA THR A 61 -7.71 -4.06 -10.24
C THR A 61 -6.93 -4.67 -9.07
N SER A 62 -6.13 -5.72 -9.35
CA SER A 62 -5.29 -6.36 -8.34
C SER A 62 -4.23 -5.40 -7.78
N LEU A 63 -3.58 -4.62 -8.64
CA LEU A 63 -2.62 -3.59 -8.22
C LEU A 63 -3.25 -2.53 -7.31
N GLU A 64 -4.44 -2.05 -7.68
CA GLU A 64 -5.15 -1.07 -6.87
C GLU A 64 -5.53 -1.62 -5.50
N LYS A 65 -6.03 -2.86 -5.45
CA LYS A 65 -6.39 -3.53 -4.21
C LYS A 65 -5.15 -3.71 -3.32
N PHE A 66 -4.07 -4.25 -3.88
CA PHE A 66 -2.84 -4.50 -3.14
C PHE A 66 -2.20 -3.20 -2.63
N GLY A 67 -2.16 -2.15 -3.46
CA GLY A 67 -1.69 -0.84 -3.05
C GLY A 67 -2.51 -0.23 -1.91
N LYS A 68 -3.85 -0.34 -1.98
CA LYS A 68 -4.74 0.09 -0.88
C LYS A 68 -4.51 -0.70 0.40
N GLU A 69 -4.33 -2.02 0.32
CA GLU A 69 -4.02 -2.86 1.49
C GLU A 69 -2.68 -2.46 2.12
N ALA A 70 -1.64 -2.20 1.31
CA ALA A 70 -0.35 -1.71 1.78
C ALA A 70 -0.46 -0.36 2.51
N THR A 71 -1.19 0.61 1.94
CA THR A 71 -1.45 1.89 2.64
C THR A 71 -2.25 1.69 3.93
N GLY A 72 -3.15 0.70 3.98
CA GLY A 72 -3.89 0.35 5.19
C GLY A 72 -2.97 -0.21 6.30
N ILE A 73 -1.97 -1.01 5.94
CA ILE A 73 -0.94 -1.48 6.88
C ILE A 73 -0.14 -0.29 7.42
N ALA A 74 0.25 0.66 6.56
CA ALA A 74 0.94 1.87 6.99
C ALA A 74 0.15 2.66 8.04
N THR A 75 -1.15 2.86 7.84
CA THR A 75 -2.02 3.52 8.81
C THR A 75 -2.02 2.80 10.17
N ARG A 76 -2.20 1.47 10.16
CA ARG A 76 -2.19 0.68 11.40
C ARG A 76 -0.85 0.75 12.13
N LEU A 77 0.26 0.72 11.40
CA LEU A 77 1.59 0.86 12.00
C LEU A 77 1.80 2.23 12.65
N LYS A 78 1.31 3.31 12.01
CA LYS A 78 1.33 4.67 12.59
C LYS A 78 0.47 4.76 13.86
N ASP A 79 -0.70 4.12 13.86
CA ASP A 79 -1.58 4.09 15.05
C ASP A 79 -0.95 3.34 16.22
N VAL A 80 -0.29 2.20 15.95
CA VAL A 80 0.45 1.44 16.97
C VAL A 80 1.64 2.25 17.48
N ALA A 81 2.41 2.89 16.61
CA ALA A 81 3.53 3.75 17.01
C ALA A 81 3.08 4.87 17.95
N LYS A 82 1.98 5.55 17.61
CA LYS A 82 1.39 6.61 18.45
C LYS A 82 0.92 6.07 19.81
N THR A 83 0.36 4.87 19.84
CA THR A 83 -0.06 4.22 21.09
C THR A 83 1.15 3.92 21.99
N TYR A 84 2.26 3.47 21.41
CA TYR A 84 3.49 3.22 22.16
C TYR A 84 4.07 4.51 22.73
N GLU A 85 4.16 5.58 21.94
CA GLU A 85 4.63 6.89 22.40
C GLU A 85 3.78 7.44 23.54
N SER A 86 2.45 7.34 23.43
CA SER A 86 1.53 7.77 24.48
C SER A 86 1.73 6.98 25.78
N ASN A 87 1.87 5.65 25.69
CA ASN A 87 2.05 4.79 26.86
C ASN A 87 3.40 5.03 27.55
N GLU A 88 4.48 5.24 26.77
CA GLU A 88 5.79 5.59 27.30
C GLU A 88 5.77 6.97 27.98
N ALA A 89 5.13 7.97 27.36
CA ALA A 89 4.98 9.30 27.94
C ALA A 89 4.22 9.26 29.29
N GLN A 90 3.08 8.56 29.34
CA GLN A 90 2.32 8.38 30.59
C GLN A 90 3.14 7.68 31.67
N THR A 91 3.80 6.57 31.32
CA THR A 91 4.64 5.82 32.25
C THR A 91 5.78 6.70 32.79
N SER A 92 6.47 7.44 31.92
CA SER A 92 7.56 8.33 32.32
C SER A 92 7.11 9.47 33.23
N SER A 93 5.89 9.98 33.05
CA SER A 93 5.31 11.02 33.91
C SER A 93 4.94 10.49 35.30
N GLN A 94 4.48 9.23 35.38
CA GLN A 94 4.10 8.58 36.63
C GLN A 94 5.31 8.23 37.53
N PHE A 95 6.49 8.01 36.94
CA PHE A 95 7.74 7.74 37.69
C PHE A 95 8.57 8.99 38.00
N LYS A 96 8.13 10.18 37.57
CA LYS A 96 8.79 11.47 37.89
C LYS A 96 8.09 12.26 39.02
N GLY A 97 6.96 11.74 39.54
CA GLY A 97 6.24 12.28 40.68
C GLY A 97 6.68 11.68 42.01
#